data_AF-A0A844YM03-F1
#
_entry.id   AF-A0A844YM03-F1
#
_cell.length_a   1.000
_cell.length_b   1.000
_cell.length_c   1.000
_cell.angle_alpha   90.00
_cell.angle_beta   90.00
_cell.angle_gamma   90.00
#
_symmetry.space_group_name_H-M   'P 1'
#
loop_
_entity.id
_entity.type
_entity.pdbx_description
1 polymer ?
#
loop_
_entity_poly.entity_id
_entity_poly.type
_entity_poly.pdbx_seq_one_letter_code
_entity_poly.pdbx_strand_id
1 'polypeptide(L)'
;MNRIVSIAGAAALAFAGFAAVTAAQPAAQMWEIGPFVQGQNKSVGMPTSMTPSRDGPYFDFPYPTARAGHVHYVTVPVRSLEGARKIILTYRIDAERGTHFIPQENPAETATLSLYFQRAGDRWTRKYPLHRWYAPANRQMTLRPGTHRVSIALDEPWTSVLGGHTPQSQQQGFAAALRDTQRVGFVLGSGSGRGHGVYATAPARFTILDFEIE
;
A
#
# COMPACT_ATOMS: atom_id res chain seq x y z
N MET A 1 30.97 -70.90 3.58
CA MET A 1 29.61 -70.70 3.00
C MET A 1 28.91 -69.63 3.82
N ASN A 2 28.69 -68.46 3.21
CA ASN A 2 27.50 -67.59 3.24
C ASN A 2 26.81 -67.32 4.62
N ARG A 3 26.53 -66.08 5.06
CA ARG A 3 26.17 -64.84 4.36
C ARG A 3 26.49 -63.59 5.20
N ILE A 4 26.95 -62.54 4.51
CA ILE A 4 26.92 -61.15 4.95
C ILE A 4 25.46 -60.66 4.84
N VAL A 5 24.93 -60.03 5.89
CA VAL A 5 23.70 -59.23 5.81
C VAL A 5 24.04 -57.81 6.25
N SER A 6 24.13 -56.92 5.27
CA SER A 6 24.23 -55.48 5.46
C SER A 6 22.83 -54.92 5.74
N ILE A 7 22.65 -54.25 6.88
CA ILE A 7 21.45 -53.44 7.14
C ILE A 7 21.84 -51.99 6.88
N ALA A 8 21.37 -51.46 5.76
CA ALA A 8 21.44 -50.04 5.44
C ALA A 8 20.43 -49.30 6.33
N GLY A 9 20.92 -48.50 7.28
CA GLY A 9 20.10 -47.58 8.06
C GLY A 9 19.74 -46.35 7.23
N ALA A 10 18.47 -46.23 6.87
CA ALA A 10 17.93 -45.04 6.22
C ALA A 10 17.85 -43.89 7.23
N ALA A 11 18.62 -42.82 7.00
CA ALA A 11 18.51 -41.57 7.75
C ALA A 11 17.23 -40.84 7.32
N ALA A 12 16.22 -40.81 8.20
CA ALA A 12 15.03 -39.98 8.02
C ALA A 12 15.40 -38.51 8.26
N LEU A 13 15.46 -37.72 7.19
CA LEU A 13 15.54 -36.27 7.26
C LEU A 13 14.18 -35.74 7.74
N ALA A 14 14.10 -35.38 9.03
CA ALA A 14 12.99 -34.63 9.57
C ALA A 14 13.02 -33.21 8.99
N PHE A 15 12.17 -32.93 8.00
CA PHE A 15 11.84 -31.56 7.63
C PHE A 15 11.07 -30.92 8.78
N ALA A 16 11.77 -30.19 9.64
CA ALA A 16 11.15 -29.24 10.55
C ALA A 16 10.51 -28.15 9.68
N GLY A 17 9.20 -28.24 9.48
CA GLY A 17 8.41 -27.20 8.85
C GLY A 17 8.52 -25.94 9.69
N PHE A 18 9.24 -24.94 9.20
CA PHE A 18 9.13 -23.58 9.72
C PHE A 18 7.72 -23.10 9.36
N ALA A 19 6.80 -23.19 10.32
CA ALA A 19 5.56 -22.44 10.24
C ALA A 19 5.94 -20.96 10.22
N ALA A 20 5.82 -20.32 9.06
CA ALA A 20 5.90 -18.87 8.96
C ALA A 20 4.81 -18.33 9.90
N VAL A 21 5.22 -17.64 10.96
CA VAL A 21 4.30 -16.84 11.76
C VAL A 21 3.79 -15.76 10.82
N THR A 22 2.60 -15.95 10.27
CA THR A 22 1.91 -14.87 9.56
C THR A 22 1.66 -13.78 10.59
N ALA A 23 2.37 -12.66 10.45
CA ALA A 23 2.05 -11.49 11.25
C ALA A 23 0.57 -11.17 11.05
N ALA A 24 -0.17 -11.03 12.14
CA ALA A 24 -1.60 -10.75 12.07
C ALA A 24 -1.81 -9.45 11.25
N GLN A 25 -2.73 -9.52 10.29
CA GLN A 25 -3.11 -8.37 9.47
C GLN A 25 -3.48 -7.18 10.36
N PRO A 26 -3.09 -5.94 9.99
CA PRO A 26 -3.49 -4.78 10.76
C PRO A 26 -5.02 -4.67 10.87
N ALA A 27 -5.52 -4.47 12.09
CA ALA A 27 -6.93 -4.22 12.34
C ALA A 27 -7.45 -3.01 11.54
N ALA A 28 -8.73 -3.04 11.14
CA ALA A 28 -9.32 -2.04 10.27
C ALA A 28 -9.20 -0.61 10.82
N GLN A 29 -9.32 -0.43 12.13
CA GLN A 29 -9.24 0.87 12.80
C GLN A 29 -7.82 1.48 12.77
N MET A 30 -6.79 0.67 12.49
CA MET A 30 -5.42 1.16 12.34
C MET A 30 -5.14 1.71 10.93
N TRP A 31 -5.95 1.34 9.95
CA TRP A 31 -5.88 1.91 8.61
C TRP A 31 -6.57 3.26 8.58
N GLU A 32 -5.79 4.34 8.60
CA GLU A 32 -6.23 5.71 8.47
C GLU A 32 -6.59 6.02 7.01
N ILE A 33 -7.79 6.54 6.78
CA ILE A 33 -8.21 7.12 5.50
C ILE A 33 -8.01 8.63 5.58
N GLY A 34 -6.97 9.10 4.92
CA GLY A 34 -6.38 10.42 5.09
C GLY A 34 -5.95 11.05 3.77
N PRO A 35 -4.96 11.95 3.76
CA PRO A 35 -4.19 12.42 4.91
C PRO A 35 -4.88 13.54 5.67
N PHE A 36 -4.52 13.70 6.94
CA PHE A 36 -4.84 14.89 7.72
C PHE A 36 -3.76 15.95 7.53
N VAL A 37 -4.11 17.03 6.83
CA VAL A 37 -3.24 18.18 6.61
C VAL A 37 -3.84 19.37 7.36
N GLN A 38 -3.09 19.89 8.33
CA GLN A 38 -3.55 20.99 9.20
C GLN A 38 -4.91 20.71 9.87
N GLY A 39 -5.09 19.47 10.35
CA GLY A 39 -6.32 19.02 11.01
C GLY A 39 -7.48 18.70 10.06
N GLN A 40 -7.32 18.90 8.75
CA GLN A 40 -8.35 18.60 7.76
C GLN A 40 -8.04 17.30 7.02
N ASN A 41 -9.00 16.38 7.00
CA ASN A 41 -8.90 15.20 6.16
C ASN A 41 -9.04 15.59 4.67
N LYS A 42 -8.08 15.19 3.84
CA LYS A 42 -8.15 15.39 2.38
C LYS A 42 -8.95 14.29 1.69
N SER A 43 -9.17 13.13 2.31
CA SER A 43 -10.20 12.18 1.88
C SER A 43 -11.58 12.69 2.27
N VAL A 44 -12.11 13.64 1.49
CA VAL A 44 -13.40 14.28 1.74
C VAL A 44 -14.52 13.24 1.70
N GLY A 45 -15.49 13.35 2.61
CA GLY A 45 -16.66 12.46 2.66
C GLY A 45 -16.37 11.05 3.19
N MET A 46 -15.15 10.77 3.62
CA MET A 46 -14.76 9.46 4.14
C MET A 46 -14.72 9.41 5.67
N PRO A 47 -15.01 8.24 6.29
CA PRO A 47 -14.62 8.00 7.68
C PRO A 47 -13.10 8.10 7.83
N THR A 48 -12.61 8.32 9.05
CA THR A 48 -11.18 8.49 9.33
C THR A 48 -10.40 7.17 9.31
N SER A 49 -11.10 6.03 9.36
CA SER A 49 -10.49 4.70 9.32
C SER A 49 -11.34 3.71 8.50
N MET A 50 -10.74 2.59 8.12
CA MET A 50 -11.43 1.52 7.41
C MET A 50 -12.45 0.81 8.31
N THR A 51 -13.49 0.26 7.70
CA THR A 51 -14.51 -0.53 8.37
C THR A 51 -14.09 -2.00 8.46
N PRO A 52 -14.24 -2.68 9.60
CA PRO A 52 -13.96 -4.11 9.67
C PRO A 52 -15.01 -4.93 8.90
N SER A 53 -14.58 -6.01 8.26
CA SER A 53 -15.46 -7.04 7.72
C SER A 53 -14.81 -8.41 7.86
N ARG A 54 -15.59 -9.48 7.57
CA ARG A 54 -15.07 -10.85 7.59
C ARG A 54 -13.90 -11.06 6.60
N ASP A 55 -13.94 -10.36 5.46
CA ASP A 55 -12.98 -10.53 4.36
C ASP A 55 -11.72 -9.65 4.57
N GLY A 56 -11.78 -8.72 5.52
CA GLY A 56 -10.72 -7.76 5.82
C GLY A 56 -11.22 -6.31 5.96
N PRO A 57 -10.33 -5.35 6.29
CA PRO A 57 -10.65 -3.94 6.31
C PRO A 57 -11.15 -3.45 4.96
N TYR A 58 -12.21 -2.64 4.93
CA TYR A 58 -12.74 -2.08 3.68
C TYR A 58 -13.13 -0.60 3.80
N PHE A 59 -13.27 0.05 2.65
CA PHE A 59 -14.01 1.29 2.50
C PHE A 59 -14.88 1.24 1.23
N ASP A 60 -15.98 1.98 1.24
CA ASP A 60 -16.79 2.21 0.06
C ASP A 60 -16.31 3.49 -0.64
N PHE A 61 -16.11 3.45 -1.95
CA PHE A 61 -15.75 4.64 -2.71
C PHE A 61 -16.93 5.62 -2.67
N PRO A 62 -16.68 6.93 -2.46
CA PRO A 62 -17.71 7.93 -2.65
C PRO A 62 -18.21 7.97 -4.09
N TYR A 63 -19.50 8.22 -4.29
CA TYR A 63 -20.17 8.23 -5.58
C TYR A 63 -21.42 9.14 -5.50
N PRO A 64 -22.01 9.59 -6.63
CA PRO A 64 -21.59 9.34 -8.02
C PRO A 64 -20.62 10.40 -8.55
N THR A 65 -20.29 11.43 -7.78
CA THR A 65 -19.42 12.54 -8.19
C THR A 65 -18.42 12.90 -7.09
N ALA A 66 -17.37 13.65 -7.43
CA ALA A 66 -16.39 14.15 -6.47
C ALA A 66 -17.01 14.95 -5.30
N ARG A 67 -18.21 15.52 -5.46
CA ARG A 67 -18.92 16.23 -4.39
C ARG A 67 -19.36 15.32 -3.24
N ALA A 68 -19.56 14.02 -3.52
CA ALA A 68 -19.86 13.03 -2.50
C ALA A 68 -18.62 12.68 -1.65
N GLY A 69 -17.44 12.98 -2.17
CA GLY A 69 -16.16 12.68 -1.53
C GLY A 69 -15.16 12.06 -2.50
N HIS A 70 -14.00 11.73 -1.97
CA HIS A 70 -12.93 11.02 -2.69
C HIS A 70 -11.91 10.47 -1.70
N VAL A 71 -11.26 9.37 -2.05
CA VAL A 71 -10.26 8.70 -1.20
C VAL A 71 -8.87 9.06 -1.69
N HIS A 72 -8.03 9.63 -0.83
CA HIS A 72 -6.67 10.07 -1.15
C HIS A 72 -5.63 9.05 -0.69
N TYR A 73 -5.47 8.86 0.62
CA TYR A 73 -4.44 7.97 1.20
C TYR A 73 -5.13 6.98 2.12
N VAL A 74 -4.65 5.74 2.12
CA VAL A 74 -5.02 4.72 3.09
C VAL A 74 -3.74 4.15 3.67
N THR A 75 -3.46 4.45 4.94
CA THR A 75 -2.17 4.15 5.56
C THR A 75 -2.33 3.55 6.94
N VAL A 76 -1.40 2.68 7.32
CA VAL A 76 -1.33 2.04 8.63
C VAL A 76 -0.01 2.43 9.32
N PRO A 77 -0.01 2.65 10.64
CA PRO A 77 1.23 2.86 11.37
C PRO A 77 2.10 1.59 11.32
N VAL A 78 3.39 1.79 11.11
CA VAL A 78 4.40 0.72 11.13
C VAL A 78 5.61 1.17 11.92
N ARG A 79 6.53 0.24 12.20
CA ARG A 79 7.87 0.59 12.68
C ARG A 79 8.79 0.85 11.49
N SER A 80 10.08 1.03 11.78
CA SER A 80 11.15 1.07 10.78
C SER A 80 10.98 -0.03 9.73
N LEU A 81 11.22 0.35 8.46
CA LEU A 81 11.37 -0.56 7.32
C LEU A 81 12.85 -0.89 7.06
N GLU A 82 13.77 -0.49 7.93
CA GLU A 82 15.17 -0.86 7.81
C GLU A 82 15.32 -2.40 7.85
N GLY A 83 16.01 -2.93 6.86
CA GLY A 83 16.16 -4.38 6.67
C GLY A 83 14.98 -5.07 5.99
N ALA A 84 13.85 -4.40 5.79
CA ALA A 84 12.79 -4.91 4.95
C ALA A 84 13.23 -4.95 3.47
N ARG A 85 12.73 -5.93 2.74
CA ARG A 85 12.98 -6.21 1.34
C ARG A 85 11.85 -5.73 0.44
N LYS A 86 10.58 -5.86 0.86
CA LYS A 86 9.43 -5.47 0.03
C LYS A 86 8.16 -5.17 0.82
N ILE A 87 7.29 -4.40 0.20
CA ILE A 87 5.92 -4.13 0.66
C ILE A 87 4.96 -4.81 -0.30
N ILE A 88 3.98 -5.54 0.25
CA ILE A 88 3.01 -6.30 -0.51
C ILE A 88 1.60 -5.96 -0.05
N LEU A 89 0.70 -5.77 -1.00
CA LEU A 89 -0.71 -5.55 -0.77
C LEU A 89 -1.52 -6.45 -1.72
N THR A 90 -2.42 -7.25 -1.14
CA THR A 90 -3.47 -7.95 -1.87
C THR A 90 -4.81 -7.30 -1.54
N TYR A 91 -5.56 -6.93 -2.55
CA TYR A 91 -6.82 -6.23 -2.39
C TYR A 91 -7.86 -6.70 -3.40
N ARG A 92 -9.13 -6.45 -3.10
CA ARG A 92 -10.26 -6.69 -3.99
C ARG A 92 -11.05 -5.41 -4.18
N ILE A 93 -11.48 -5.19 -5.43
CA ILE A 93 -12.45 -4.16 -5.77
C ILE A 93 -13.72 -4.83 -6.25
N ASP A 94 -14.79 -4.66 -5.49
CA ASP A 94 -16.15 -5.06 -5.87
C ASP A 94 -16.87 -3.82 -6.40
N ALA A 95 -17.45 -3.85 -7.60
CA ALA A 95 -18.13 -2.69 -8.17
C ALA A 95 -19.31 -3.10 -9.06
N GLU A 96 -20.32 -2.23 -9.14
CA GLU A 96 -21.41 -2.41 -10.09
C GLU A 96 -20.91 -2.40 -11.54
N ARG A 97 -21.64 -3.10 -12.42
CA ARG A 97 -21.31 -3.12 -13.86
C ARG A 97 -21.35 -1.70 -14.42
N GLY A 98 -20.30 -1.32 -15.15
CA GLY A 98 -20.19 0.02 -15.74
C GLY A 98 -19.67 1.09 -14.77
N THR A 99 -19.24 0.72 -13.56
CA THR A 99 -18.58 1.65 -12.65
C THR A 99 -17.24 2.11 -13.24
N HIS A 100 -17.03 3.42 -13.26
CA HIS A 100 -15.76 4.06 -13.55
C HIS A 100 -15.16 4.67 -12.29
N PHE A 101 -13.84 4.61 -12.17
CA PHE A 101 -13.07 5.29 -11.12
C PHE A 101 -12.45 6.54 -11.72
N ILE A 102 -12.70 7.70 -11.10
CA ILE A 102 -12.31 9.01 -11.63
C ILE A 102 -11.35 9.70 -10.65
N PRO A 103 -10.13 10.05 -11.08
CA PRO A 103 -9.26 10.91 -10.28
C PRO A 103 -9.90 12.28 -10.14
N GLN A 104 -10.03 12.81 -8.92
CA GLN A 104 -10.75 14.07 -8.72
C GLN A 104 -9.98 15.28 -9.26
N GLU A 105 -8.64 15.27 -9.19
CA GLU A 105 -7.82 16.39 -9.67
C GLU A 105 -7.65 16.38 -11.19
N ASN A 106 -7.41 15.21 -11.77
CA ASN A 106 -7.17 15.05 -13.22
C ASN A 106 -8.16 14.02 -13.81
N PRO A 107 -9.45 14.38 -14.01
CA PRO A 107 -10.50 13.43 -14.40
C PRO A 107 -10.31 12.76 -15.76
N ALA A 108 -9.47 13.33 -16.63
CA ALA A 108 -9.15 12.77 -17.94
C ALA A 108 -8.09 11.65 -17.86
N GLU A 109 -7.41 11.51 -16.73
CA GLU A 109 -6.40 10.46 -16.54
C GLU A 109 -7.02 9.17 -15.98
N THR A 110 -6.27 8.07 -16.12
CA THR A 110 -6.64 6.80 -15.49
C THR A 110 -6.47 6.86 -13.98
N ALA A 111 -7.48 6.40 -13.25
CA ALA A 111 -7.40 6.24 -11.79
C ALA A 111 -6.46 5.11 -11.39
N THR A 112 -5.53 5.41 -10.49
CA THR A 112 -4.47 4.50 -10.07
C THR A 112 -4.37 4.35 -8.55
N LEU A 113 -3.81 3.22 -8.14
CA LEU A 113 -3.26 2.95 -6.82
C LEU A 113 -1.72 2.91 -6.91
N SER A 114 -1.03 3.55 -5.95
CA SER A 114 0.42 3.46 -5.79
C SER A 114 0.77 3.12 -4.34
N LEU A 115 1.67 2.15 -4.11
CA LEU A 115 2.18 1.91 -2.76
C LEU A 115 2.97 3.13 -2.28
N TYR A 116 2.95 3.33 -0.98
CA TYR A 116 3.42 4.54 -0.32
C TYR A 116 4.03 4.22 1.03
N PHE A 117 5.07 4.97 1.40
CA PHE A 117 5.49 5.05 2.79
C PHE A 117 5.97 6.46 3.13
N GLN A 118 5.96 6.73 4.43
CA GLN A 118 6.25 8.05 4.98
C GLN A 118 7.09 7.98 6.23
N ARG A 119 8.10 8.84 6.24
CA ARG A 119 8.99 9.10 7.36
C ARG A 119 8.28 9.87 8.47
N ALA A 120 8.62 9.55 9.71
CA ALA A 120 8.25 10.35 10.88
C ALA A 120 8.66 11.83 10.72
N GLY A 121 7.86 12.72 11.30
CA GLY A 121 8.14 14.17 11.31
C GLY A 121 7.80 14.90 10.01
N ASP A 122 7.23 14.24 9.00
CA ASP A 122 6.64 14.95 7.86
C ASP A 122 5.49 15.86 8.31
N ARG A 123 5.43 17.04 7.72
CA ARG A 123 4.41 18.07 7.98
C ARG A 123 3.55 18.36 6.76
N TRP A 124 3.57 17.49 5.74
CA TRP A 124 2.82 17.66 4.50
C TRP A 124 3.20 18.94 3.73
N THR A 125 4.44 19.40 3.90
CA THR A 125 4.94 20.61 3.24
C THR A 125 6.02 20.26 2.21
N ARG A 126 6.27 21.19 1.28
CA ARG A 126 7.37 21.06 0.31
C ARG A 126 8.77 21.16 0.93
N LYS A 127 8.88 21.54 2.20
CA LYS A 127 10.16 21.67 2.92
C LYS A 127 10.84 20.32 3.19
N TYR A 128 10.06 19.23 3.23
CA TYR A 128 10.53 17.88 3.53
C TYR A 128 10.23 16.91 2.37
N PRO A 129 10.75 17.16 1.16
CA PRO A 129 10.37 16.43 -0.05
C PRO A 129 10.72 14.94 -0.01
N LEU A 130 11.75 14.58 0.77
CA LEU A 130 12.27 13.21 0.91
C LEU A 130 11.62 12.42 2.05
N HIS A 131 10.54 12.94 2.64
CA HIS A 131 9.84 12.23 3.72
C HIS A 131 8.74 11.30 3.21
N ARG A 132 8.37 11.40 1.94
CA ARG A 132 7.25 10.68 1.35
C ARG A 132 7.69 10.05 0.04
N TRP A 133 7.40 8.77 -0.10
CA TRP A 133 7.89 7.96 -1.20
C TRP A 133 6.75 7.17 -1.81
N TYR A 134 6.64 7.25 -3.13
CA TYR A 134 5.72 6.44 -3.91
C TYR A 134 6.47 5.32 -4.63
N ALA A 135 5.79 4.21 -4.86
CA ALA A 135 6.28 3.13 -5.72
C ALA A 135 6.67 3.66 -7.11
N PRO A 136 7.54 2.98 -7.86
CA PRO A 136 7.96 3.44 -9.19
C PRO A 136 6.82 3.82 -10.14
N ALA A 137 7.08 4.75 -11.07
CA ALA A 137 6.11 5.26 -12.05
C ALA A 137 5.30 4.16 -12.76
N ASN A 138 6.02 3.14 -13.23
CA ASN A 138 5.55 1.98 -13.99
C ASN A 138 4.95 0.86 -13.12
N ARG A 139 4.84 1.06 -11.80
CA ARG A 139 4.27 0.08 -10.86
C ARG A 139 2.94 0.50 -10.27
N GLN A 140 2.33 1.57 -10.81
CA GLN A 140 0.97 1.96 -10.47
C GLN A 140 -0.04 0.92 -10.97
N MET A 141 -1.05 0.65 -10.15
CA MET A 141 -2.12 -0.28 -10.49
C MET A 141 -3.33 0.51 -10.96
N THR A 142 -3.80 0.28 -12.18
CA THR A 142 -5.10 0.82 -12.63
C THR A 142 -6.22 0.26 -11.77
N LEU A 143 -7.05 1.14 -11.21
CA LEU A 143 -8.22 0.75 -10.45
C LEU A 143 -9.28 0.12 -11.36
N ARG A 144 -9.62 -1.13 -11.08
CA ARG A 144 -10.63 -1.89 -11.80
C ARG A 144 -11.19 -3.00 -10.91
N PRO A 145 -12.43 -3.47 -11.14
CA PRO A 145 -12.99 -4.58 -10.37
C PRO A 145 -12.12 -5.84 -10.42
N GLY A 146 -12.19 -6.65 -9.38
CA GLY A 146 -11.45 -7.91 -9.24
C GLY A 146 -10.42 -7.91 -8.11
N THR A 147 -9.71 -9.03 -7.99
CA THR A 147 -8.63 -9.22 -7.01
C THR A 147 -7.28 -8.90 -7.63
N HIS A 148 -6.45 -8.14 -6.90
CA HIS A 148 -5.15 -7.68 -7.35
C HIS A 148 -4.11 -7.91 -6.25
N ARG A 149 -2.88 -8.22 -6.64
CA ARG A 149 -1.71 -8.26 -5.75
C ARG A 149 -0.64 -7.35 -6.33
N VAL A 150 -0.10 -6.46 -5.49
CA VAL A 150 1.04 -5.60 -5.82
C VAL A 150 2.14 -5.84 -4.81
N SER A 151 3.35 -6.09 -5.30
CA SER A 151 4.56 -6.32 -4.50
C SER A 151 5.65 -5.43 -5.06
N ILE A 152 6.22 -4.55 -4.24
CA ILE A 152 7.27 -3.61 -4.65
C ILE A 152 8.48 -3.83 -3.76
N ALA A 153 9.62 -4.16 -4.36
CA ALA A 153 10.86 -4.29 -3.60
C ALA A 153 11.38 -2.90 -3.19
N LEU A 154 12.01 -2.83 -2.02
CA LEU A 154 12.51 -1.59 -1.45
C LEU A 154 13.83 -1.15 -2.10
N ASP A 155 14.43 -1.97 -2.96
CA ASP A 155 15.56 -1.61 -3.82
C ASP A 155 15.13 -1.15 -5.24
N GLU A 156 13.83 -1.16 -5.56
CA GLU A 156 13.29 -0.57 -6.78
C GLU A 156 13.43 0.97 -6.79
N PRO A 157 13.31 1.65 -7.95
CA PRO A 157 13.45 3.11 -8.03
C PRO A 157 12.21 3.86 -7.48
N TRP A 158 12.03 3.83 -6.16
CA TRP A 158 11.01 4.62 -5.47
C TRP A 158 11.21 6.12 -5.72
N THR A 159 10.09 6.85 -5.84
CA THR A 159 10.10 8.27 -6.21
C THR A 159 9.63 9.13 -5.05
N SER A 160 10.42 10.13 -4.67
CA SER A 160 10.04 11.14 -3.70
C SER A 160 9.00 12.10 -4.29
N VAL A 161 8.08 12.60 -3.45
CA VAL A 161 6.89 13.37 -3.90
C VAL A 161 7.23 14.58 -4.78
N LEU A 162 8.38 15.26 -4.57
CA LEU A 162 8.74 16.46 -5.33
C LEU A 162 9.77 16.23 -6.44
N GLY A 163 10.35 15.03 -6.55
CA GLY A 163 11.41 14.74 -7.52
C GLY A 163 12.57 15.74 -7.48
N GLY A 164 13.33 15.85 -8.57
CA GLY A 164 14.32 16.94 -8.77
C GLY A 164 15.56 16.90 -7.86
N HIS A 165 15.83 15.75 -7.25
CA HIS A 165 16.93 15.57 -6.31
C HIS A 165 18.11 14.84 -6.95
N THR A 166 19.33 15.16 -6.51
CA THR A 166 20.53 14.42 -6.95
C THR A 166 20.42 12.95 -6.55
N PRO A 167 21.01 12.01 -7.30
CA PRO A 167 20.99 10.59 -6.94
C PRO A 167 21.46 10.31 -5.51
N GLN A 168 22.50 11.02 -5.05
CA GLN A 168 23.02 10.89 -3.69
C GLN A 168 22.01 11.35 -2.63
N SER A 169 21.36 12.50 -2.82
CA SER A 169 20.35 12.99 -1.87
C SER A 169 19.10 12.12 -1.84
N GLN A 170 18.68 11.57 -2.98
CA GLN A 170 17.61 10.56 -3.06
C GLN A 170 17.97 9.32 -2.25
N GLN A 171 19.17 8.77 -2.45
CA GLN A 171 19.62 7.56 -1.74
C GLN A 171 19.66 7.78 -0.22
N GLN A 172 20.23 8.90 0.23
CA GLN A 172 20.29 9.24 1.66
C GLN A 172 18.90 9.49 2.26
N GLY A 173 18.05 10.22 1.54
CA GLY A 173 16.68 10.50 1.95
C GLY A 173 15.84 9.22 2.04
N PHE A 174 16.00 8.33 1.08
CA PHE A 174 15.31 7.04 1.05
C PHE A 174 15.74 6.17 2.22
N ALA A 175 17.04 6.01 2.44
CA ALA A 175 17.56 5.25 3.58
C ALA A 175 17.11 5.82 4.93
N ALA A 176 17.10 7.14 5.08
CA ALA A 176 16.58 7.79 6.29
C ALA A 176 15.06 7.59 6.45
N ALA A 177 14.31 7.60 5.35
CA ALA A 177 12.88 7.36 5.39
C ALA A 177 12.54 5.92 5.76
N LEU A 178 13.32 4.93 5.31
CA LEU A 178 13.17 3.53 5.74
C LEU A 178 13.42 3.37 7.23
N ARG A 179 14.56 3.86 7.73
CA ARG A 179 14.93 3.77 9.14
C ARG A 179 13.92 4.46 10.08
N ASP A 180 13.44 5.63 9.68
CA ASP A 180 12.51 6.43 10.48
C ASP A 180 11.07 6.34 9.92
N THR A 181 10.67 5.18 9.36
CA THR A 181 9.31 5.00 8.83
C THR A 181 8.28 5.12 9.95
N GLN A 182 7.21 5.86 9.68
CA GLN A 182 6.06 5.98 10.59
C GLN A 182 4.82 5.26 10.05
N ARG A 183 4.62 5.28 8.73
CA ARG A 183 3.42 4.70 8.12
C ARG A 183 3.70 4.18 6.71
N VAL A 184 2.97 3.15 6.33
CA VAL A 184 2.95 2.52 5.01
C VAL A 184 1.51 2.41 4.54
N GLY A 185 1.30 2.32 3.24
CA GLY A 185 0.02 1.92 2.69
C GLY A 185 -0.01 2.20 1.20
N PHE A 186 -1.08 2.84 0.76
CA PHE A 186 -1.25 3.21 -0.64
C PHE A 186 -1.96 4.55 -0.77
N VAL A 187 -1.80 5.12 -1.95
CA VAL A 187 -2.47 6.34 -2.37
C VAL A 187 -3.29 6.11 -3.63
N LEU A 188 -4.39 6.83 -3.74
CA LEU A 188 -5.27 6.83 -4.89
C LEU A 188 -5.21 8.19 -5.59
N GLY A 189 -5.19 8.17 -6.92
CA GLY A 189 -5.13 9.38 -7.73
C GLY A 189 -4.97 9.03 -9.20
N SER A 190 -4.02 9.70 -9.86
CA SER A 190 -3.67 9.43 -11.26
C SER A 190 -2.15 9.36 -11.45
N GLY A 191 -1.71 9.20 -12.71
CA GLY A 191 -0.29 9.17 -13.05
C GLY A 191 0.46 10.43 -12.61
N SER A 192 -0.14 11.61 -12.85
CA SER A 192 0.40 12.91 -12.45
C SER A 192 -0.05 13.38 -11.06
N GLY A 193 -1.23 12.96 -10.59
CA GLY A 193 -1.87 13.38 -9.34
C GLY A 193 -1.92 12.28 -8.28
N ARG A 194 -0.77 11.68 -7.93
CA ARG A 194 -0.74 10.59 -6.95
C ARG A 194 -1.15 11.06 -5.56
N GLY A 195 -2.12 10.34 -4.97
CA GLY A 195 -2.69 10.70 -3.68
C GLY A 195 -3.60 11.92 -3.71
N HIS A 196 -4.03 12.34 -4.90
CA HIS A 196 -4.92 13.49 -5.07
C HIS A 196 -6.39 13.10 -5.18
N GLY A 197 -6.76 11.86 -4.88
CA GLY A 197 -8.15 11.48 -4.64
C GLY A 197 -8.79 10.75 -5.82
N VAL A 198 -9.58 9.72 -5.51
CA VAL A 198 -10.43 9.01 -6.47
C VAL A 198 -11.83 8.84 -5.89
N TYR A 199 -12.85 8.98 -6.75
CA TYR A 199 -14.24 8.61 -6.48
C TYR A 199 -14.74 7.64 -7.56
N ALA A 200 -15.91 7.04 -7.34
CA ALA A 200 -16.55 6.12 -8.28
C ALA A 200 -17.84 6.74 -8.88
N THR A 201 -18.21 6.32 -10.08
CA THR A 201 -19.47 6.77 -10.71
C THR A 201 -20.71 6.01 -10.24
N ALA A 202 -20.51 4.88 -9.57
CA ALA A 202 -21.54 3.99 -9.02
C ALA A 202 -20.96 3.25 -7.80
N PRO A 203 -21.78 2.54 -7.00
CA PRO A 203 -21.31 1.81 -5.82
C PRO A 203 -20.12 0.89 -6.10
N ALA A 204 -19.05 1.09 -5.32
CA ALA A 204 -17.85 0.27 -5.36
C ALA A 204 -17.21 0.20 -3.97
N ARG A 205 -16.56 -0.93 -3.68
CA ARG A 205 -15.89 -1.23 -2.42
C ARG A 205 -14.45 -1.65 -2.67
N PHE A 206 -13.53 -1.12 -1.87
CA PHE A 206 -12.16 -1.60 -1.76
C PHE A 206 -12.00 -2.40 -0.48
N THR A 207 -11.50 -3.63 -0.57
CA THR A 207 -11.21 -4.48 0.59
C THR A 207 -9.73 -4.88 0.58
N ILE A 208 -9.02 -4.65 1.68
CA ILE A 208 -7.68 -5.21 1.90
C ILE A 208 -7.86 -6.67 2.30
N LEU A 209 -7.31 -7.57 1.49
CA LEU A 209 -7.33 -9.01 1.77
C LEU A 209 -6.08 -9.45 2.56
N ASP A 210 -4.93 -8.83 2.24
CA ASP A 210 -3.65 -9.16 2.83
C ASP A 210 -2.65 -8.00 2.65
N PHE A 211 -1.78 -7.80 3.63
CA PHE A 211 -0.74 -6.78 3.67
C PHE A 211 0.50 -7.34 4.40
N GLU A 212 1.63 -7.34 3.70
CA GLU A 212 2.88 -7.94 4.19
C GLU A 212 4.04 -6.97 4.02
N ILE A 213 4.95 -6.98 5.00
CA ILE A 213 6.27 -6.37 4.93
C ILE A 213 7.26 -7.51 5.17
N GLU A 214 8.07 -7.80 4.16
CA GLU A 214 9.10 -8.87 4.16
C GLU A 214 10.51 -8.32 4.16
#